data_AF-A0A3C1KLB5-F1
#
_entry.id   AF-A0A3C1KLB5-F1
#
_cell.length_a   1.000
_cell.length_b   1.000
_cell.length_c   1.000
_cell.angle_alpha   90.00
_cell.angle_beta   90.00
_cell.angle_gamma   90.00
#
_symmetry.space_group_name_H-M   'P 1'
#
loop_
_entity.id
_entity.type
_entity.pdbx_description
1 polymer ?
#
loop_
_entity_poly.entity_id
_entity_poly.type
_entity_poly.pdbx_seq_one_letter_code
_entity_poly.pdbx_strand_id
1 'polypeptide(L)'
;RDYDTFGVGHSSTSISAAMGMALAARQQGIDRHVVAVIGDGAITGGMAIEALAHAGHVRPNMLVVLNDNQMSIGHNTGGLATYFAKIWASKTYISLREGSKKILKRIKPAWDLAKRTEEHMKGMVAPGTLFEELGWHYIGPLDGHDLPQLLQTLENMKDLEGPQFLHIRTMKGKGFAPAEKDPVGYHAINKIEAVPKGPQANLPAPPAAPRKPKFQDVFGRWLCDMAEQDPKLAGITPAMCEGSG
;
A
#
# COMPACT_ATOMS: atom_id res chain seq x y z
N ARG A 1 4.51 -25.23 -6.57
CA ARG A 1 4.90 -23.80 -6.64
C ARG A 1 4.81 -23.31 -5.20
N ASP A 2 5.82 -23.66 -4.41
CA ASP A 2 5.64 -23.65 -2.94
C ASP A 2 6.07 -22.30 -2.36
N TYR A 3 6.77 -21.50 -3.17
CA TYR A 3 7.29 -20.17 -2.83
C TYR A 3 6.55 -19.02 -3.53
N ASP A 4 5.81 -19.30 -4.62
CA ASP A 4 5.05 -18.30 -5.36
C ASP A 4 3.60 -18.24 -4.83
N THR A 5 3.38 -17.45 -3.81
CA THR A 5 2.09 -17.36 -3.10
C THR A 5 1.02 -16.57 -3.87
N PHE A 6 1.41 -15.66 -4.76
CA PHE A 6 0.50 -14.86 -5.58
C PHE A 6 1.08 -14.62 -6.98
N GLY A 7 0.26 -14.82 -8.02
CA GLY A 7 0.65 -14.54 -9.39
C GLY A 7 0.58 -13.05 -9.70
N VAL A 8 1.71 -12.42 -10.02
CA VAL A 8 1.79 -11.00 -10.36
C VAL A 8 2.37 -10.78 -11.75
N GLY A 9 1.96 -9.68 -12.36
CA GLY A 9 2.44 -9.19 -13.66
C GLY A 9 2.04 -7.73 -13.88
N HIS A 10 0.80 -7.40 -13.52
CA HIS A 10 0.34 -6.02 -13.39
C HIS A 10 0.80 -5.41 -12.05
N SER A 11 1.26 -4.16 -12.09
CA SER A 11 1.69 -3.42 -10.90
C SER A 11 0.52 -3.05 -9.98
N SER A 12 0.85 -2.63 -8.75
CA SER A 12 -0.11 -2.06 -7.79
C SER A 12 -1.11 -3.05 -7.16
N THR A 13 -0.98 -4.35 -7.41
CA THR A 13 -1.92 -5.38 -6.94
C THR A 13 -1.55 -6.03 -5.60
N SER A 14 -0.28 -5.91 -5.17
CA SER A 14 0.26 -6.68 -4.04
C SER A 14 -0.39 -6.35 -2.70
N ILE A 15 -0.68 -5.08 -2.42
CA ILE A 15 -1.28 -4.65 -1.13
C ILE A 15 -2.71 -5.20 -1.00
N SER A 16 -3.52 -5.07 -2.06
CA SER A 16 -4.91 -5.57 -2.07
C SER A 16 -4.95 -7.09 -1.92
N ALA A 17 -4.08 -7.82 -2.63
CA ALA A 17 -3.96 -9.27 -2.52
C ALA A 17 -3.54 -9.70 -1.09
N ALA A 18 -2.52 -9.04 -0.54
CA ALA A 18 -2.04 -9.31 0.81
C ALA A 18 -3.12 -9.02 1.87
N MET A 19 -3.88 -7.95 1.72
CA MET A 19 -5.00 -7.64 2.60
C MET A 19 -6.04 -8.76 2.56
N GLY A 20 -6.45 -9.23 1.38
CA GLY A 20 -7.38 -10.36 1.26
C GLY A 20 -6.85 -11.64 1.93
N MET A 21 -5.55 -11.94 1.75
CA MET A 21 -4.90 -13.07 2.41
C MET A 21 -4.87 -12.93 3.94
N ALA A 22 -4.61 -11.72 4.45
CA ALA A 22 -4.58 -11.45 5.89
C ALA A 22 -5.98 -11.58 6.51
N LEU A 23 -7.02 -11.09 5.83
CA LEU A 23 -8.41 -11.22 6.28
C LEU A 23 -8.87 -12.68 6.27
N ALA A 24 -8.52 -13.43 5.22
CA ALA A 24 -8.83 -14.85 5.13
C ALA A 24 -8.11 -15.68 6.21
N ALA A 25 -6.85 -15.36 6.51
CA ALA A 25 -6.10 -16.01 7.59
C ALA A 25 -6.74 -15.72 8.96
N ARG A 26 -7.11 -14.45 9.21
CA ARG A 26 -7.82 -14.03 10.42
C ARG A 26 -9.17 -14.75 10.59
N GLN A 27 -9.97 -14.85 9.53
CA GLN A 27 -11.26 -15.55 9.56
C GLN A 27 -11.09 -17.05 9.87
N GLN A 28 -10.00 -17.65 9.39
CA GLN A 28 -9.72 -19.08 9.61
C GLN A 28 -8.96 -19.36 10.92
N GLY A 29 -8.62 -18.34 11.71
CA GLY A 29 -7.80 -18.50 12.91
C GLY A 29 -6.38 -19.00 12.63
N ILE A 30 -5.88 -18.77 11.41
CA ILE A 30 -4.53 -19.18 11.02
C ILE A 30 -3.57 -18.06 11.39
N ASP A 31 -2.62 -18.37 12.27
CA ASP A 31 -1.51 -17.46 12.57
C ASP A 31 -0.55 -17.42 11.37
N ARG A 32 -0.60 -16.33 10.62
CA ARG A 32 0.18 -16.13 9.39
C ARG A 32 0.58 -14.68 9.24
N HIS A 33 1.88 -14.45 9.10
CA HIS A 33 2.41 -13.16 8.67
C HIS A 33 2.22 -13.00 7.17
N VAL A 34 1.53 -11.93 6.76
CA VAL A 34 1.34 -11.59 5.36
C VAL A 34 2.14 -10.33 5.03
N VAL A 35 3.03 -10.45 4.05
CA VAL A 35 3.94 -9.38 3.64
C VAL A 35 3.73 -9.05 2.17
N ALA A 36 3.48 -7.77 1.87
CA ALA A 36 3.47 -7.24 0.52
C ALA A 36 4.73 -6.41 0.28
N VAL A 37 5.51 -6.74 -0.75
CA VAL A 37 6.60 -5.88 -1.22
C VAL A 37 6.09 -5.09 -2.43
N ILE A 38 6.29 -3.77 -2.40
CA ILE A 38 5.84 -2.86 -3.46
C ILE A 38 6.94 -1.85 -3.79
N GLY A 39 7.13 -1.55 -5.08
CA GLY A 39 8.04 -0.49 -5.52
C GLY A 39 7.40 0.90 -5.44
N ASP A 40 8.23 1.95 -5.36
CA ASP A 40 7.79 3.35 -5.37
C ASP A 40 7.05 3.78 -6.63
N GLY A 41 7.31 3.15 -7.78
CA GLY A 41 6.49 3.35 -8.98
C GLY A 41 5.11 2.70 -8.87
N ALA A 42 5.03 1.49 -8.29
CA ALA A 42 3.80 0.70 -8.21
C ALA A 42 2.84 1.22 -7.12
N ILE A 43 3.33 1.86 -6.06
CA ILE A 43 2.47 2.42 -5.02
C ILE A 43 1.67 3.64 -5.50
N THR A 44 2.04 4.23 -6.64
CA THR A 44 1.31 5.36 -7.24
C THR A 44 -0.02 4.94 -7.90
N GLY A 45 -0.19 3.65 -8.18
CA GLY A 45 -1.41 3.14 -8.82
C GLY A 45 -2.63 3.25 -7.90
N GLY A 46 -3.78 3.60 -8.46
CA GLY A 46 -5.02 3.78 -7.70
C GLY A 46 -5.43 2.56 -6.86
N MET A 47 -5.18 1.35 -7.36
CA MET A 47 -5.42 0.11 -6.59
C MET A 47 -4.56 0.02 -5.33
N ALA A 48 -3.31 0.49 -5.36
CA ALA A 48 -2.47 0.49 -4.18
C ALA A 48 -2.96 1.50 -3.15
N ILE A 49 -3.42 2.68 -3.59
CA ILE A 49 -3.96 3.73 -2.71
C ILE A 49 -5.29 3.29 -2.07
N GLU A 50 -6.20 2.70 -2.85
CA GLU A 50 -7.45 2.14 -2.34
C GLU A 50 -7.18 1.05 -1.30
N ALA A 51 -6.27 0.12 -1.60
CA ALA A 51 -5.89 -0.93 -0.66
C ALA A 51 -5.24 -0.38 0.62
N LEU A 52 -4.41 0.67 0.53
CA LEU A 52 -3.81 1.34 1.70
C LEU A 52 -4.87 1.97 2.60
N ALA A 53 -5.84 2.67 2.01
CA ALA A 53 -6.94 3.27 2.76
C ALA A 53 -7.83 2.20 3.40
N HIS A 54 -8.14 1.14 2.65
CA HIS A 54 -8.98 0.04 3.12
C HIS A 54 -8.31 -0.75 4.27
N ALA A 55 -7.04 -1.11 4.14
CA ALA A 55 -6.31 -1.79 5.20
C ALA A 55 -6.10 -0.89 6.43
N GLY A 56 -5.93 0.42 6.23
CA GLY A 56 -5.92 1.41 7.31
C GLY A 56 -7.18 1.39 8.16
N HIS A 57 -8.33 1.26 7.51
CA HIS A 57 -9.64 1.16 8.16
C HIS A 57 -9.88 -0.22 8.83
N VAL A 58 -9.63 -1.32 8.12
CA VAL A 58 -9.93 -2.68 8.59
C VAL A 58 -8.90 -3.22 9.60
N ARG A 59 -7.71 -2.61 9.61
CA ARG A 59 -6.57 -2.92 10.49
C ARG A 59 -6.20 -4.41 10.54
N PRO A 60 -5.94 -5.07 9.40
CA PRO A 60 -5.43 -6.44 9.41
C PRO A 60 -3.98 -6.49 9.93
N ASN A 61 -3.58 -7.62 10.49
CA ASN A 61 -2.17 -7.90 10.78
C ASN A 61 -1.44 -8.18 9.46
N MET A 62 -0.74 -7.18 8.94
CA MET A 62 0.02 -7.30 7.69
C MET A 62 1.19 -6.31 7.66
N LEU A 63 2.20 -6.62 6.86
CA LEU A 63 3.34 -5.75 6.59
C LEU A 63 3.36 -5.35 5.12
N VAL A 64 3.47 -4.05 4.86
CA VAL A 64 3.83 -3.52 3.54
C VAL A 64 5.27 -3.05 3.59
N VAL A 65 6.12 -3.56 2.71
CA VAL A 65 7.48 -3.09 2.49
C VAL A 65 7.52 -2.27 1.21
N LEU A 66 7.72 -0.96 1.36
CA LEU A 66 7.97 -0.05 0.25
C LEU A 66 9.46 -0.08 -0.09
N ASN A 67 9.79 -0.62 -1.26
CA ASN A 67 11.10 -0.53 -1.88
C ASN A 67 11.21 0.75 -2.72
N ASP A 68 11.72 1.82 -2.13
CA ASP A 68 11.98 3.09 -2.80
C ASP A 68 13.38 3.12 -3.41
N ASN A 69 13.47 3.04 -4.72
CA ASN A 69 14.72 3.24 -5.44
C ASN A 69 14.69 4.50 -6.32
N GLN A 70 13.68 5.36 -6.14
CA GLN A 70 13.38 6.56 -6.95
C GLN A 70 13.12 6.28 -8.44
N MET A 71 12.89 5.03 -8.82
CA MET A 71 12.80 4.57 -10.20
C MET A 71 11.60 3.66 -10.42
N SER A 72 10.86 3.93 -11.50
CA SER A 72 9.95 2.98 -12.14
C SER A 72 10.67 2.30 -13.31
N ILE A 73 10.03 2.19 -14.48
CA ILE A 73 10.72 1.92 -15.76
C ILE A 73 11.57 3.15 -16.17
N GLY A 74 11.13 4.38 -15.84
CA GLY A 74 11.92 5.63 -15.87
C GLY A 74 11.98 6.30 -14.49
N HIS A 75 12.47 7.54 -14.38
CA HIS A 75 12.41 8.29 -13.12
C HIS A 75 10.98 8.42 -12.61
N ASN A 76 10.77 8.19 -11.31
CA ASN A 76 9.44 8.33 -10.72
C ASN A 76 9.01 9.81 -10.73
N THR A 77 7.79 10.12 -11.14
CA THR A 77 7.27 11.48 -11.24
C THR A 77 5.93 11.61 -10.50
N GLY A 78 5.59 12.82 -10.06
CA GLY A 78 4.31 13.11 -9.39
C GLY A 78 4.42 13.40 -7.90
N GLY A 79 3.26 13.59 -7.28
CA GLY A 79 3.13 14.07 -5.89
C GLY A 79 3.73 13.12 -4.86
N LEU A 80 3.54 11.81 -5.02
CA LEU A 80 4.07 10.79 -4.11
C LEU A 80 5.61 10.66 -4.20
N ALA A 81 6.17 10.70 -5.41
CA ALA A 81 7.63 10.72 -5.59
C ALA A 81 8.25 11.95 -4.92
N THR A 82 7.63 13.13 -5.09
CA THR A 82 8.04 14.37 -4.41
C THR A 82 7.91 14.25 -2.88
N TYR A 83 6.86 13.61 -2.41
CA TYR A 83 6.61 13.37 -0.99
C TYR A 83 7.69 12.48 -0.36
N PHE A 84 8.04 11.35 -0.99
CA PHE A 84 9.10 10.47 -0.51
C PHE A 84 10.47 11.15 -0.50
N ALA A 85 10.79 11.93 -1.53
CA ALA A 85 12.01 12.74 -1.55
C ALA A 85 12.08 13.73 -0.37
N LYS A 86 10.97 14.39 -0.01
CA LYS A 86 10.88 15.29 1.15
C LYS A 86 11.07 14.57 2.49
N ILE A 87 10.49 13.38 2.67
CA ILE A 87 10.69 12.57 3.89
C ILE A 87 12.17 12.24 4.07
N TRP A 88 12.87 11.90 2.99
CA TRP A 88 14.29 11.58 3.10
C TRP A 88 15.16 12.82 3.40
N ALA A 89 14.88 13.93 2.72
CA ALA A 89 15.58 15.19 2.95
C ALA A 89 15.42 15.69 4.40
N SER A 90 14.25 15.51 5.00
CA SER A 90 14.01 15.91 6.39
C SER A 90 14.78 15.05 7.39
N LYS A 91 14.83 13.72 7.22
CA LYS A 91 15.61 12.83 8.09
C LYS A 91 17.12 13.03 7.96
N THR A 92 17.63 13.23 6.74
CA THR A 92 19.05 13.56 6.53
C THR A 92 19.43 14.89 7.18
N TYR A 93 18.60 15.93 7.02
CA TYR A 93 18.79 17.21 7.69
C TYR A 93 18.86 17.08 9.23
N ILE A 94 17.97 16.27 9.81
CA ILE A 94 17.97 15.99 11.25
C ILE A 94 19.25 15.25 11.67
N SER A 95 19.66 14.21 10.95
CA SER A 95 20.88 13.44 11.26
C SER A 95 22.16 14.30 11.18
N LEU A 96 22.25 15.21 10.20
CA LEU A 96 23.36 16.17 10.07
C LEU A 96 23.36 17.19 11.23
N ARG A 97 22.19 17.65 11.67
CA ARG A 97 22.06 18.54 12.83
C ARG A 97 22.45 17.85 14.14
N GLU A 98 22.12 16.57 14.31
CA GLU A 98 22.53 15.81 15.50
C GLU A 98 24.04 15.52 15.53
N GLY A 99 24.63 15.24 14.35
CA GLY A 99 26.08 15.12 14.19
C GLY A 99 26.83 16.40 14.60
N SER A 100 26.30 17.58 14.23
CA SER A 100 26.90 18.87 14.58
C SER A 100 26.73 19.26 16.06
N LYS A 101 25.66 18.82 16.74
CA LYS A 101 25.51 18.99 18.21
C LYS A 101 26.60 18.29 19.03
N LYS A 102 27.14 17.17 18.55
CA LYS A 102 28.28 16.48 19.22
C LYS A 102 29.57 17.31 19.16
N ILE A 103 29.73 18.14 18.12
CA ILE A 103 30.89 19.01 17.90
C ILE A 103 30.73 20.35 18.64
N LEU A 104 29.50 20.87 18.74
CA LEU A 104 29.19 22.19 19.32
C LEU A 104 29.12 22.23 20.87
N LYS A 105 29.47 21.16 21.59
CA LYS A 105 29.48 21.10 23.07
C LYS A 105 30.47 22.07 23.76
N ARG A 106 31.23 22.87 23.01
CA ARG A 106 32.26 23.78 23.54
C ARG A 106 31.82 25.23 23.77
N ILE A 107 30.59 25.63 23.44
CA ILE A 107 30.13 27.03 23.60
C ILE A 107 28.81 27.07 24.39
N LYS A 108 28.90 27.31 25.71
CA LYS A 108 27.76 27.26 26.66
C LYS A 108 26.64 28.29 26.41
N PRO A 109 26.89 29.56 26.01
CA PRO A 109 25.80 30.55 25.92
C PRO A 109 24.81 30.32 24.77
N ALA A 110 25.22 29.63 23.70
CA ALA A 110 24.37 29.35 22.55
C ALA A 110 23.44 28.13 22.75
N TRP A 111 23.70 27.32 23.79
CA TRP A 111 22.99 26.06 24.04
C TRP A 111 21.57 26.26 24.54
N ASP A 112 21.34 27.22 25.45
CA ASP A 112 20.02 27.42 26.06
C ASP A 112 19.02 28.03 25.07
N LEU A 113 19.50 28.91 24.18
CA LEU A 113 18.69 29.45 23.08
C LEU A 113 18.35 28.35 22.06
N ALA A 114 19.34 27.55 21.66
CA ALA A 114 19.14 26.42 20.74
C ALA A 114 18.18 25.36 21.31
N LYS A 115 18.24 25.09 22.62
CA LYS A 115 17.40 24.10 23.30
C LYS A 115 15.93 24.55 23.36
N ARG A 116 15.68 25.84 23.65
CA ARG A 116 14.32 26.42 23.63
C ARG A 116 13.70 26.44 22.23
N THR A 117 14.50 26.71 21.19
CA THR A 117 14.05 26.62 19.79
C THR A 117 13.86 25.17 19.34
N GLU A 118 14.68 24.25 19.83
CA GLU A 118 14.55 22.81 19.54
C GLU A 118 13.32 22.20 20.21
N GLU A 119 12.97 22.59 21.43
CA GLU A 119 11.77 22.12 22.13
C GLU A 119 10.49 22.59 21.43
N HIS A 120 10.45 23.82 20.88
CA HIS A 120 9.35 24.28 20.03
C HIS A 120 9.31 23.61 18.65
N MET A 121 10.44 23.18 18.10
CA MET A 121 10.46 22.35 16.88
C MET A 121 10.04 20.91 17.14
N LYS A 122 10.34 20.33 18.31
CA LYS A 122 9.97 18.93 18.62
C LYS A 122 8.44 18.71 18.67
N GLY A 123 7.67 19.74 19.02
CA GLY A 123 6.20 19.72 18.88
C GLY A 123 5.68 19.81 17.45
N MET A 124 6.55 20.09 16.46
CA MET A 124 6.24 20.21 15.03
C MET A 124 6.96 19.18 14.14
N VAL A 125 7.75 18.28 14.74
CA VAL A 125 8.57 17.26 14.05
C VAL A 125 8.05 15.90 14.52
N ALA A 126 7.16 15.20 13.84
CA ALA A 126 6.76 15.25 12.44
C ALA A 126 5.22 15.31 12.34
N PRO A 127 4.66 16.05 11.36
CA PRO A 127 3.32 15.71 10.86
C PRO A 127 3.32 14.22 10.57
N GLY A 128 2.28 13.51 11.01
CA GLY A 128 2.11 12.10 10.69
C GLY A 128 2.39 11.92 9.20
N THR A 129 3.21 10.94 8.85
CA THR A 129 3.38 10.61 7.44
C THR A 129 2.00 10.31 6.84
N LEU A 130 1.84 10.47 5.53
CA LEU A 130 0.60 10.13 4.80
C LEU A 130 0.08 8.75 5.24
N PHE A 131 0.99 7.81 5.47
CA PHE A 131 0.67 6.45 5.92
C PHE A 131 0.12 6.40 7.34
N GLU A 132 0.68 7.18 8.27
CA GLU A 132 0.15 7.28 9.64
C GLU A 132 -1.24 7.92 9.66
N GLU A 133 -1.48 8.92 8.81
CA GLU A 133 -2.82 9.51 8.64
C GLU A 133 -3.81 8.50 8.03
N LEU A 134 -3.34 7.59 7.17
CA LEU A 134 -4.10 6.45 6.67
C LEU A 134 -4.24 5.31 7.70
N GLY A 135 -3.69 5.44 8.90
CA GLY A 135 -3.84 4.45 9.98
C GLY A 135 -2.75 3.37 10.04
N TRP A 136 -1.65 3.53 9.32
CA TRP A 136 -0.52 2.60 9.32
C TRP A 136 0.55 2.94 10.36
N HIS A 137 1.17 1.92 10.92
CA HIS A 137 2.39 2.10 11.71
C HIS A 137 3.60 2.21 10.78
N TYR A 138 4.14 3.42 10.64
CA TYR A 138 5.19 3.71 9.68
C TYR A 138 6.60 3.64 10.28
N ILE A 139 7.50 2.89 9.65
CA ILE A 139 8.92 2.77 10.01
C ILE A 139 9.77 3.05 8.76
N GLY A 140 10.77 3.93 8.89
CA GLY A 140 11.73 4.26 7.81
C GLY A 140 11.72 5.73 7.38
N PRO A 141 12.36 6.11 6.27
CA PRO A 141 13.16 5.25 5.39
C PRO A 141 14.40 4.67 6.11
N LEU A 142 14.67 3.38 5.89
CA LEU A 142 15.92 2.69 6.29
C LEU A 142 16.81 2.45 5.05
N ASP A 143 18.10 2.19 5.27
CA ASP A 143 18.97 1.72 4.19
C ASP A 143 18.60 0.28 3.84
N GLY A 144 18.02 0.07 2.66
CA GLY A 144 17.62 -1.23 2.14
C GLY A 144 18.80 -2.15 1.81
N HIS A 145 20.04 -1.68 2.01
CA HIS A 145 21.25 -2.47 1.83
C HIS A 145 22.01 -2.77 3.11
N ASP A 146 21.56 -2.26 4.25
CA ASP A 146 22.08 -2.64 5.56
C ASP A 146 21.30 -3.87 6.05
N LEU A 147 21.74 -5.05 5.61
CA LEU A 147 21.07 -6.31 5.94
C LEU A 147 20.95 -6.55 7.47
N PRO A 148 22.00 -6.33 8.29
CA PRO A 148 21.85 -6.42 9.74
C PRO A 148 20.75 -5.53 10.31
N GLN A 149 20.68 -4.25 9.87
CA GLN A 149 19.62 -3.34 10.31
C GLN A 149 18.23 -3.80 9.86
N LEU A 150 18.10 -4.29 8.63
CA LEU A 150 16.83 -4.81 8.11
C LEU A 150 16.35 -6.03 8.87
N LEU A 151 17.22 -7.00 9.14
CA LEU A 151 16.88 -8.21 9.90
C LEU A 151 16.39 -7.85 11.30
N GLN A 152 17.12 -6.98 12.00
CA GLN A 152 16.71 -6.55 13.33
C GLN A 152 15.35 -5.82 13.31
N THR A 153 15.12 -4.99 12.30
CA THR A 153 13.86 -4.25 12.17
C THR A 153 12.70 -5.21 11.88
N LEU A 154 12.87 -6.14 10.93
CA LEU A 154 11.85 -7.12 10.58
C LEU A 154 11.51 -8.03 11.76
N GLU A 155 12.51 -8.46 12.54
CA GLU A 155 12.28 -9.28 13.74
C GLU A 155 11.46 -8.50 14.78
N ASN A 156 11.79 -7.23 15.03
CA ASN A 156 11.03 -6.38 15.96
C ASN A 156 9.59 -6.14 15.48
N MET A 157 9.36 -6.13 14.17
CA MET A 157 8.03 -5.87 13.58
C MET A 157 7.12 -7.10 13.57
N LYS A 158 7.70 -8.30 13.66
CA LYS A 158 6.99 -9.58 13.50
C LYS A 158 5.85 -9.75 14.50
N ASP A 159 6.06 -9.33 15.74
CA ASP A 159 5.11 -9.48 16.85
C ASP A 159 4.19 -8.26 17.01
N LEU A 160 4.26 -7.27 16.12
CA LEU A 160 3.41 -6.09 16.18
C LEU A 160 2.03 -6.39 15.57
N GLU A 161 0.99 -5.94 16.27
CA GLU A 161 -0.38 -6.03 15.78
C GLU A 161 -0.73 -4.87 14.83
N GLY A 162 -1.71 -5.12 13.96
CA GLY A 162 -2.25 -4.15 13.02
C GLY A 162 -1.37 -3.93 11.78
N PRO A 163 -1.75 -2.94 10.94
CA PRO A 163 -1.11 -2.70 9.65
C PRO A 163 0.21 -1.97 9.82
N GLN A 164 1.30 -2.62 9.39
CA GLN A 164 2.67 -2.13 9.49
C GLN A 164 3.20 -1.69 8.11
N PHE A 165 3.95 -0.59 8.07
CA PHE A 165 4.51 -0.04 6.84
C PHE A 165 6.02 0.22 7.01
N LEU A 166 6.84 -0.56 6.34
CA LEU A 166 8.29 -0.43 6.33
C LEU A 166 8.75 0.23 5.02
N HIS A 167 9.36 1.39 5.12
CA HIS A 167 9.98 2.09 3.98
C HIS A 167 11.48 1.81 3.96
N ILE A 168 11.96 1.15 2.91
CA ILE A 168 13.38 0.92 2.65
C ILE A 168 13.80 1.66 1.39
N ARG A 169 15.04 2.17 1.39
CA ARG A 169 15.64 2.77 0.20
C ARG A 169 16.67 1.84 -0.42
N THR A 170 16.55 1.57 -1.70
CA THR A 170 17.52 0.75 -2.43
C THR A 170 18.13 1.51 -3.61
N MET A 171 19.04 0.84 -4.32
CA MET A 171 19.67 1.34 -5.54
C MET A 171 19.39 0.32 -6.62
N LYS A 172 18.69 0.74 -7.68
CA LYS A 172 18.37 -0.13 -8.82
C LYS A 172 19.69 -0.56 -9.49
N GLY A 173 19.88 -1.86 -9.67
CA GLY A 173 21.09 -2.41 -10.28
C GLY A 173 22.31 -2.53 -9.35
N LYS A 174 22.16 -2.34 -8.02
CA LYS A 174 23.30 -2.39 -7.08
C LYS A 174 24.18 -3.62 -7.27
N GLY A 175 25.47 -3.41 -7.43
CA GLY A 175 26.47 -4.48 -7.59
C GLY A 175 26.65 -4.95 -9.03
N PHE A 176 25.94 -4.36 -10.00
CA PHE A 176 26.13 -4.58 -11.42
C PHE A 176 26.28 -3.22 -12.13
N ALA A 177 27.53 -2.73 -12.19
CA ALA A 177 27.89 -1.40 -12.68
C ALA A 177 27.30 -0.99 -14.05
N PRO A 178 27.03 -1.90 -15.01
CA PRO A 178 26.33 -1.54 -16.25
C PRO A 178 24.84 -1.19 -16.05
N ALA A 179 24.12 -1.83 -15.12
CA ALA A 179 22.70 -1.54 -14.86
C ALA A 179 22.48 -0.37 -13.88
N GLU A 180 23.48 0.00 -13.09
CA GLU A 180 23.47 1.24 -12.30
C GLU A 180 23.49 2.49 -13.20
N LYS A 181 23.99 2.37 -14.44
CA LYS A 181 24.23 3.49 -15.36
C LYS A 181 23.15 3.68 -16.44
N ASP A 182 22.29 2.70 -16.72
CA ASP A 182 21.21 2.85 -17.71
C ASP A 182 19.96 2.00 -17.37
N PRO A 183 19.02 2.54 -16.56
CA PRO A 183 17.87 1.79 -16.04
C PRO A 183 16.59 1.86 -16.89
N VAL A 184 16.62 2.40 -18.12
CA VAL A 184 15.41 2.80 -18.88
C VAL A 184 15.30 2.11 -20.24
N GLY A 185 14.56 1.00 -20.30
CA GLY A 185 14.24 0.32 -21.56
C GLY A 185 12.81 -0.21 -21.59
N TYR A 186 11.90 0.59 -22.17
CA TYR A 186 10.56 0.37 -22.77
C TYR A 186 9.55 -0.63 -22.16
N HIS A 187 8.24 -0.32 -22.24
CA HIS A 187 7.19 -1.19 -22.83
C HIS A 187 5.74 -0.65 -22.76
N ALA A 188 5.03 -0.83 -23.90
CA ALA A 188 3.57 -0.99 -24.17
C ALA A 188 2.59 0.17 -23.93
N ILE A 189 1.51 0.35 -24.75
CA ILE A 189 0.17 -0.23 -24.51
C ILE A 189 -0.83 0.08 -25.68
N ASN A 190 -1.61 -0.96 -26.10
CA ASN A 190 -3.07 -1.11 -26.44
C ASN A 190 -3.82 -0.12 -27.36
N LYS A 191 -5.04 -0.39 -27.88
CA LYS A 191 -5.94 -1.54 -28.18
C LYS A 191 -7.10 -0.94 -29.00
N ILE A 192 -7.70 -1.75 -29.87
CA ILE A 192 -8.73 -1.39 -30.86
C ILE A 192 -10.06 -0.99 -30.19
N GLU A 193 -10.70 0.08 -30.68
CA GLU A 193 -12.04 0.55 -30.31
C GLU A 193 -13.15 -0.17 -31.10
N ALA A 194 -14.31 -0.37 -30.47
CA ALA A 194 -15.52 -0.90 -31.13
C ALA A 194 -16.56 0.21 -31.31
N VAL A 195 -17.25 0.18 -32.45
CA VAL A 195 -18.22 1.19 -32.94
C VAL A 195 -19.62 0.98 -32.32
N PRO A 196 -20.39 2.03 -31.99
CA PRO A 196 -21.74 1.89 -31.45
C PRO A 196 -22.77 1.50 -32.53
N LYS A 197 -23.78 0.69 -32.15
CA LYS A 197 -25.00 0.49 -32.96
C LYS A 197 -26.08 1.52 -32.57
N GLY A 198 -26.77 2.03 -33.59
CA GLY A 198 -27.79 3.07 -33.50
C GLY A 198 -29.12 2.66 -32.84
N PRO A 199 -30.09 3.59 -32.76
CA PRO A 199 -31.27 3.46 -31.90
C PRO A 199 -32.37 2.59 -32.51
N GLN A 200 -33.01 1.76 -31.67
CA GLN A 200 -34.22 1.00 -32.01
C GLN A 200 -35.49 1.74 -31.57
N ALA A 201 -36.55 1.60 -32.37
CA ALA A 201 -37.86 2.23 -32.20
C ALA A 201 -38.74 1.51 -31.15
N ASN A 202 -39.54 2.30 -30.43
CA ASN A 202 -40.49 1.84 -29.41
C ASN A 202 -41.69 1.11 -30.02
N LEU A 203 -42.02 -0.06 -29.47
CA LEU A 203 -43.32 -0.74 -29.62
C LEU A 203 -44.03 -0.80 -28.25
N PRO A 204 -45.39 -0.78 -28.20
CA PRO A 204 -46.12 -0.80 -26.94
C PRO A 204 -46.02 -2.14 -26.21
N ALA A 205 -45.93 -2.10 -24.87
CA ALA A 205 -45.80 -3.28 -24.02
C ALA A 205 -47.15 -4.01 -23.79
N PRO A 206 -47.18 -5.35 -23.87
CA PRO A 206 -48.35 -6.15 -23.49
C PRO A 206 -48.56 -6.20 -21.95
N PRO A 207 -49.77 -6.59 -21.48
CA PRO A 207 -50.13 -6.56 -20.05
C PRO A 207 -49.25 -7.48 -19.18
N ALA A 208 -48.99 -7.02 -17.95
CA ALA A 208 -48.01 -7.62 -17.05
C ALA A 208 -48.40 -9.02 -16.58
N ALA A 209 -47.63 -10.02 -17.01
CA ALA A 209 -47.60 -11.35 -16.42
C ALA A 209 -47.14 -11.27 -14.94
N PRO A 210 -47.52 -12.26 -14.08
CA PRO A 210 -47.05 -12.31 -12.71
C PRO A 210 -45.52 -12.25 -12.66
N ARG A 211 -45.00 -11.38 -11.78
CA ARG A 211 -43.56 -11.13 -11.64
C ARG A 211 -42.87 -12.41 -11.17
N LYS A 212 -42.16 -13.06 -12.08
CA LYS A 212 -41.21 -14.12 -11.75
C LYS A 212 -40.08 -13.53 -10.87
N PRO A 213 -39.48 -14.31 -9.96
CA PRO A 213 -38.34 -13.84 -9.18
C PRO A 213 -37.21 -13.39 -10.10
N LYS A 214 -36.53 -12.32 -9.74
CA LYS A 214 -35.36 -11.85 -10.49
C LYS A 214 -34.18 -12.78 -10.21
N PHE A 215 -33.20 -12.79 -11.11
CA PHE A 215 -31.96 -13.55 -10.92
C PHE A 215 -31.24 -13.18 -9.61
N GLN A 216 -31.21 -11.89 -9.26
CA GLN A 216 -30.67 -11.41 -7.99
C GLN A 216 -31.39 -12.01 -6.77
N ASP A 217 -32.73 -12.11 -6.81
CA ASP A 217 -33.51 -12.66 -5.69
C ASP A 217 -33.22 -14.16 -5.47
N VAL A 218 -32.99 -14.89 -6.58
CA VAL A 218 -32.62 -16.32 -6.53
C VAL A 218 -31.19 -16.48 -6.03
N PHE A 219 -30.26 -15.65 -6.51
CA PHE A 219 -28.86 -15.65 -6.08
C PHE A 219 -28.72 -15.31 -4.59
N GLY A 220 -29.41 -14.28 -4.10
CA GLY A 220 -29.38 -13.88 -2.69
C GLY A 220 -29.88 -14.98 -1.75
N ARG A 221 -31.00 -15.65 -2.10
CA ARG A 221 -31.50 -16.81 -1.33
C ARG A 221 -30.48 -17.94 -1.30
N TRP A 222 -29.93 -18.31 -2.45
CA TRP A 222 -28.90 -19.34 -2.52
C TRP A 222 -27.66 -18.97 -1.69
N LEU A 223 -27.24 -17.70 -1.70
CA LEU A 223 -26.10 -17.23 -0.92
C LEU A 223 -26.35 -17.39 0.59
N CYS A 224 -27.56 -17.04 1.06
CA CYS A 224 -27.97 -17.25 2.45
C CYS A 224 -28.01 -18.75 2.82
N ASP A 225 -28.63 -19.59 1.98
CA ASP A 225 -28.73 -21.03 2.20
C ASP A 225 -27.34 -21.69 2.30
N MET A 226 -26.38 -21.21 1.50
CA MET A 226 -25.00 -21.68 1.55
C MET A 226 -24.24 -21.14 2.76
N ALA A 227 -24.50 -19.90 3.19
CA ALA A 227 -23.88 -19.31 4.37
C ALA A 227 -24.28 -20.04 5.67
N GLU A 228 -25.48 -20.63 5.73
CA GLU A 228 -25.90 -21.48 6.85
C GLU A 228 -25.10 -22.78 6.94
N GLN A 229 -24.56 -23.26 5.81
CA GLN A 229 -23.87 -24.54 5.71
C GLN A 229 -22.35 -24.42 5.75
N ASP A 230 -21.79 -23.31 5.27
CA ASP A 230 -20.35 -23.08 5.18
C ASP A 230 -19.92 -21.79 5.91
N PRO A 231 -19.31 -21.90 7.10
CA PRO A 231 -18.83 -20.73 7.86
C PRO A 231 -17.65 -20.00 7.20
N LYS A 232 -17.06 -20.56 6.13
CA LYS A 232 -15.98 -19.95 5.37
C LYS A 232 -16.48 -19.11 4.19
N LEU A 233 -17.76 -19.20 3.85
CA LEU A 233 -18.33 -18.45 2.74
C LEU A 233 -18.28 -16.95 3.03
N ALA A 234 -17.83 -16.16 2.04
CA ALA A 234 -17.80 -14.71 2.11
C ALA A 234 -18.49 -14.10 0.88
N GLY A 235 -19.50 -13.27 1.11
CA GLY A 235 -20.12 -12.44 0.08
C GLY A 235 -19.35 -11.12 -0.07
N ILE A 236 -18.98 -10.78 -1.30
CA ILE A 236 -18.28 -9.52 -1.62
C ILE A 236 -19.14 -8.74 -2.60
N THR A 237 -19.46 -7.48 -2.25
CA THR A 237 -20.25 -6.58 -3.11
C THR A 237 -19.63 -5.18 -3.14
N PRO A 238 -19.54 -4.53 -4.32
CA PRO A 238 -19.01 -3.18 -4.44
C PRO A 238 -20.05 -2.13 -4.05
N ALA A 239 -20.44 -2.10 -2.77
CA ALA A 239 -21.47 -1.21 -2.22
C ALA A 239 -22.86 -1.34 -2.87
N MET A 240 -23.17 -2.50 -3.47
CA MET A 240 -24.43 -2.76 -4.17
C MET A 240 -25.29 -3.82 -3.44
N CYS A 241 -25.33 -3.78 -2.11
CA CYS A 241 -26.07 -4.78 -1.31
C CYS A 241 -27.52 -4.90 -1.78
N GLU A 242 -28.27 -3.80 -1.81
CA GLU A 242 -29.69 -3.78 -2.18
C GLU A 242 -29.95 -4.19 -3.64
N GLY A 243 -28.99 -3.92 -4.53
CA GLY A 243 -29.11 -4.24 -5.95
C GLY A 243 -28.72 -5.66 -6.31
N SER A 244 -27.92 -6.32 -5.48
CA SER A 244 -27.36 -7.66 -5.77
C SER A 244 -28.24 -8.81 -5.30
N GLY A 245 -29.31 -8.52 -4.55
CA GLY A 245 -30.18 -9.52 -3.92
C GLY A 245 -29.80 -9.75 -2.47
#